data_AF-A0A965U9V5-F1
#
_entry.id   AF-A0A965U9V5-F1
#
_cell.length_a   1.000
_cell.length_b   1.000
_cell.length_c   1.000
_cell.angle_alpha   90.00
_cell.angle_beta   90.00
_cell.angle_gamma   90.00
#
_symmetry.space_group_name_H-M   'P 1'
#
loop_
_entity.id
_entity.type
_entity.pdbx_description
1 polymer ?
#
loop_
_entity_poly.entity_id
_entity_poly.type
_entity_poly.pdbx_seq_one_letter_code
_entity_poly.pdbx_strand_id
1 'polypeptide(L)'
;LIKPEVVLYGEPLDDTVWRGAMAAVSSADMLIVGGTSLSVYPAASLLEYFMGKRLVLINKTETPYDSRADLILRGPIGEVLAAAVPE
;
A
#
# COMPACT_ATOMS: atom_id res chain seq x y z
N LEU A 1 13.31 27.63 -12.28
CA LEU A 1 13.68 26.25 -11.90
C LEU A 1 12.43 25.40 -12.05
N ILE A 2 12.43 24.33 -12.85
CA ILE A 2 11.29 23.42 -12.99
C ILE A 2 11.54 22.23 -12.07
N LYS A 3 10.59 21.95 -11.16
CA LYS A 3 10.66 20.80 -10.26
C LYS A 3 9.86 19.63 -10.87
N PRO A 4 10.44 18.42 -10.98
CA PRO A 4 9.70 17.22 -11.39
C PRO A 4 8.68 16.81 -10.33
N GLU A 5 7.61 16.14 -10.75
CA GLU A 5 6.55 15.62 -9.86
C GLU A 5 6.99 14.31 -9.18
N VAL A 6 8.08 14.40 -8.41
CA VAL A 6 8.65 13.31 -7.62
C VAL A 6 9.01 13.84 -6.24
N VAL A 7 9.05 12.94 -5.26
CA VAL A 7 9.54 13.23 -3.91
C VAL A 7 10.93 12.62 -3.77
N LEU A 8 11.91 13.43 -3.38
CA LEU A 8 13.28 12.96 -3.15
C LEU A 8 13.48 12.49 -1.70
N TYR A 9 14.56 11.75 -1.45
CA TYR A 9 14.92 11.37 -0.08
C TYR A 9 15.16 12.61 0.79
N GLY A 10 14.55 12.61 1.98
CA GLY A 10 14.60 13.73 2.92
C GLY A 10 13.62 14.86 2.59
N GLU A 11 12.88 14.76 1.50
CA GLU A 11 11.81 15.69 1.19
C GLU A 11 10.50 15.27 1.88
N PRO A 12 9.75 16.21 2.49
CA PRO A 12 8.45 15.89 3.04
C PRO A 12 7.46 15.50 1.94
N LEU A 13 6.56 14.57 2.26
CA LEU A 13 5.38 14.36 1.43
C LEU A 13 4.47 15.59 1.48
N ASP A 14 3.70 15.77 0.41
CA ASP A 14 2.60 16.73 0.41
C ASP A 14 1.59 16.37 1.52
N ASP A 15 1.37 17.29 2.45
CA ASP A 15 0.53 17.06 3.64
C ASP A 15 -0.93 16.81 3.27
N THR A 16 -1.43 17.42 2.20
CA THR A 16 -2.82 17.23 1.74
C THR A 16 -3.01 15.82 1.19
N VAL A 17 -2.10 15.37 0.32
CA VAL A 17 -2.09 14.01 -0.22
C VAL A 17 -1.94 12.99 0.90
N TRP A 18 -1.00 13.23 1.82
CA TRP A 18 -0.73 12.34 2.95
C TRP A 18 -1.95 12.18 3.87
N ARG A 19 -2.59 13.29 4.26
CA ARG A 19 -3.82 13.27 5.07
C ARG A 19 -4.98 12.58 4.36
N GLY A 20 -5.13 12.81 3.06
CA GLY A 20 -6.13 12.14 2.25
C GLY A 20 -5.94 10.62 2.24
N ALA A 21 -4.70 10.16 2.06
CA ALA A 21 -4.35 8.75 2.10
C ALA A 21 -4.63 8.13 3.49
N MET A 22 -4.23 8.79 4.57
CA MET A 22 -4.53 8.33 5.93
C MET A 22 -6.04 8.20 6.17
N ALA A 23 -6.82 9.22 5.80
CA ALA A 23 -8.27 9.21 5.97
C ALA A 23 -8.94 8.06 5.18
N ALA A 24 -8.55 7.87 3.92
CA ALA A 24 -9.06 6.79 3.08
C ALA A 24 -8.75 5.42 3.70
N VAL A 25 -7.50 5.20 4.10
CA VAL A 25 -7.07 3.93 4.71
C VAL A 25 -7.77 3.68 6.05
N SER A 26 -7.92 4.70 6.90
CA SER A 26 -8.63 4.55 8.18
C SER A 26 -10.11 4.25 8.02
N SER A 27 -10.74 4.73 6.94
CA SER A 27 -12.16 4.48 6.67
C SER A 27 -12.43 3.17 5.93
N ALA A 28 -11.40 2.47 5.46
CA ALA A 28 -11.57 1.29 4.62
C ALA A 28 -11.97 0.04 5.44
N ASP A 29 -12.92 -0.73 4.93
CA ASP A 29 -13.27 -2.05 5.49
C ASP A 29 -12.25 -3.14 5.11
N MET A 30 -11.63 -2.98 3.94
CA MET A 30 -10.61 -3.86 3.37
C MET A 30 -9.48 -3.02 2.77
N LEU A 31 -8.23 -3.45 3.01
CA LEU A 31 -7.04 -2.87 2.41
C LEU A 31 -6.30 -3.94 1.60
N ILE A 32 -6.10 -3.67 0.31
CA ILE A 32 -5.29 -4.50 -0.58
C ILE A 32 -3.99 -3.75 -0.85
N VAL A 33 -2.86 -4.38 -0.51
CA VAL A 33 -1.52 -3.84 -0.73
C VAL A 33 -0.79 -4.75 -1.68
N GLY A 34 -0.31 -4.22 -2.80
CA GLY A 34 0.41 -5.04 -3.76
C GLY A 34 1.60 -4.36 -4.40
N GLY A 35 2.57 -5.17 -4.84
CA GLY A 35 3.74 -4.70 -5.59
C GLY A 35 4.72 -3.84 -4.78
N THR A 36 4.71 -3.95 -3.45
CA THR A 36 5.59 -3.19 -2.55
C THR A 36 6.21 -4.09 -1.48
N SER A 37 7.46 -3.80 -1.09
CA SER A 37 8.14 -4.47 0.01
C SER A 37 7.71 -3.98 1.40
N LEU A 38 6.95 -2.87 1.46
CA LEU A 38 6.54 -2.20 2.69
C LEU A 38 7.73 -1.82 3.60
N SER A 39 8.85 -1.40 3.00
CA SER A 39 10.07 -1.04 3.73
C SER A 39 10.37 0.46 3.75
N VAL A 40 9.69 1.26 2.93
CA VAL A 40 9.98 2.69 2.76
C VAL A 40 9.02 3.53 3.60
N TYR A 41 9.58 4.31 4.51
CA TYR A 41 8.85 5.30 5.29
C TYR A 41 8.85 6.68 4.58
N PRO A 42 7.75 7.45 4.70
CA PRO A 42 6.58 7.18 5.54
C PRO A 42 5.51 6.29 4.91
N ALA A 43 5.54 6.00 3.60
CA ALA A 43 4.46 5.30 2.90
C ALA A 43 4.03 3.96 3.53
N ALA A 44 4.98 3.15 4.03
CA ALA A 44 4.70 1.89 4.71
C ALA A 44 3.87 2.05 6.00
N SER A 45 3.95 3.20 6.68
CA SER A 45 3.18 3.43 7.91
C SER A 45 1.69 3.64 7.66
N LEU A 46 1.23 3.77 6.41
CA LEU A 46 -0.20 3.80 6.09
C LEU A 46 -0.93 2.57 6.64
N LEU A 47 -0.27 1.40 6.70
CA LEU A 47 -0.85 0.18 7.28
C LEU A 47 -1.13 0.28 8.79
N GLU A 48 -0.52 1.23 9.49
CA GLU A 48 -0.79 1.50 10.91
C GLU A 48 -2.13 2.22 11.11
N TYR A 49 -2.59 2.95 10.09
CA TYR A 49 -3.86 3.67 10.11
C TYR A 49 -5.05 2.81 9.69
N PHE A 50 -4.81 1.60 9.16
CA PHE A 50 -5.86 0.69 8.73
C PHE A 50 -6.54 0.04 9.94
N MET A 51 -7.82 0.35 10.12
CA MET A 51 -8.66 -0.17 11.22
C MET A 51 -9.74 -1.14 10.73
N GLY A 52 -9.73 -1.46 9.44
CA GLY A 52 -10.66 -2.40 8.83
C GLY A 52 -10.39 -3.85 9.21
N LYS A 53 -11.16 -4.77 8.63
CA LYS A 53 -11.16 -6.18 9.03
C LYS A 53 -10.34 -7.08 8.13
N ARG A 54 -10.02 -6.63 6.92
CA ARG A 54 -9.42 -7.47 5.88
C ARG A 54 -8.18 -6.82 5.30
N LEU A 55 -7.01 -7.39 5.58
CA LEU A 55 -5.75 -7.01 4.96
C LEU A 55 -5.34 -8.08 3.95
N VAL A 56 -5.19 -7.69 2.68
CA VAL A 56 -4.72 -8.56 1.60
C VAL A 56 -3.37 -8.08 1.10
N LEU A 57 -2.39 -8.97 1.02
CA LEU A 57 -1.08 -8.67 0.47
C LEU A 57 -0.84 -9.42 -0.84
N ILE A 58 -0.45 -8.70 -1.89
CA ILE A 58 -0.13 -9.26 -3.21
C ILE A 58 1.32 -8.90 -3.56
N ASN A 59 2.25 -9.79 -3.23
CA ASN A 59 3.66 -9.54 -3.49
C ASN A 59 4.43 -10.82 -3.78
N LYS A 60 5.45 -10.73 -4.64
CA LYS A 60 6.28 -11.89 -5.01
C LYS A 60 7.07 -12.44 -3.82
N THR A 61 7.53 -11.56 -2.94
CA THR A 61 8.35 -11.88 -1.78
C THR A 61 7.60 -11.58 -0.49
N GLU A 62 8.14 -12.08 0.62
CA GLU A 62 7.66 -11.75 1.95
C GLU A 62 7.76 -10.26 2.24
N THR A 63 6.88 -9.79 3.12
CA THR A 63 6.88 -8.43 3.65
C THR A 63 6.88 -8.45 5.18
N PRO A 64 7.34 -7.37 5.86
CA PRO A 64 7.27 -7.28 7.31
C PRO A 64 5.85 -7.38 7.90
N TYR A 65 4.81 -7.26 7.07
CA TYR A 65 3.41 -7.22 7.47
C TYR A 65 2.65 -8.52 7.17
N ASP A 66 3.33 -9.55 6.68
CA ASP A 66 2.69 -10.83 6.32
C ASP A 66 1.94 -11.46 7.50
N SER A 67 2.47 -11.34 8.72
CA SER A 67 1.81 -11.84 9.93
C SER A 67 0.51 -11.12 10.30
N ARG A 68 0.27 -9.92 9.73
CA ARG A 68 -0.95 -9.14 9.92
C ARG A 68 -1.99 -9.37 8.83
N ALA A 69 -1.65 -10.08 7.75
CA ALA A 69 -2.52 -10.25 6.60
C ALA A 69 -3.53 -11.39 6.78
N ASP A 70 -4.77 -11.14 6.39
CA ASP A 70 -5.82 -12.17 6.29
C ASP A 70 -5.58 -13.10 5.08
N LEU A 71 -5.03 -12.53 4.00
CA LEU A 71 -4.77 -13.25 2.75
C LEU A 71 -3.46 -12.75 2.14
N ILE A 72 -2.65 -13.70 1.70
CA ILE A 72 -1.40 -13.43 1.01
C ILE A 72 -1.41 -14.16 -0.33
N LEU A 73 -1.22 -13.40 -1.41
CA LEU A 73 -1.11 -13.91 -2.77
C LEU A 73 0.32 -13.68 -3.27
N ARG A 74 1.05 -14.78 -3.48
CA ARG A 74 2.44 -14.74 -3.95
C ARG A 74 2.49 -14.80 -5.47
N GLY A 75 2.74 -13.65 -6.09
CA GLY A 75 2.85 -13.56 -7.53
C GLY A 75 3.01 -12.12 -8.04
N PRO A 76 3.18 -11.94 -9.36
CA PRO A 76 3.12 -10.63 -10.00
C PRO A 76 1.73 -10.01 -9.79
N ILE A 77 1.68 -8.78 -9.25
CA ILE A 77 0.40 -8.09 -8.94
C ILE A 77 -0.53 -7.99 -10.16
N GLY A 78 0.04 -7.70 -11.34
CA GLY A 78 -0.74 -7.58 -12.57
C GLY A 78 -1.44 -8.88 -12.97
N GLU A 79 -0.78 -10.02 -12.86
CA GLU A 79 -1.35 -11.33 -13.19
C GLU A 79 -2.43 -11.72 -12.18
N VAL A 80 -2.17 -11.51 -10.88
CA VAL A 80 -3.12 -11.82 -9.81
C VAL A 80 -4.40 -10.99 -9.94
N LEU A 81 -4.27 -9.69 -10.19
CA LEU A 81 -5.43 -8.82 -10.37
C LEU A 81 -6.17 -9.10 -11.69
N ALA A 82 -5.45 -9.39 -12.79
CA ALA A 82 -6.08 -9.78 -14.05
C ALA A 82 -6.95 -11.03 -13.90
N ALA A 83 -6.52 -12.02 -13.12
CA ALA A 83 -7.32 -13.21 -12.85
C ALA A 83 -8.54 -12.95 -11.95
N ALA A 84 -8.55 -11.84 -11.21
CA ALA A 84 -9.61 -11.49 -10.25
C ALA A 84 -10.67 -10.54 -10.83
N VAL A 85 -10.36 -9.84 -11.93
CA VAL A 85 -11.26 -8.90 -12.58
C VAL A 85 -11.89 -9.59 -13.80
N PRO A 86 -13.22 -9.54 -13.98
CA PRO A 86 -13.87 -10.06 -15.18
C PRO A 86 -13.45 -9.26 -16.43
N GLU A 87 -13.49 -9.91 -17.59
CA GLU A 87 -13.24 -9.27 -18.91
C GLU A 87 -14.19 -8.09 -19.20
#